data_AF-A0A3Q0ISJ6-F1
#
_entry.id   AF-A0A3Q0ISJ6-F1
#
_cell.length_a   1.000
_cell.length_b   1.000
_cell.length_c   1.000
_cell.angle_alpha   90.00
_cell.angle_beta   90.00
_cell.angle_gamma   90.00
#
_symmetry.space_group_name_H-M   'P 1'
#
loop_
_entity.id
_entity.type
_entity.pdbx_description
1 polymer ?
#
loop_
_entity_poly.entity_id
_entity_poly.type
_entity_poly.pdbx_seq_one_letter_code
_entity_poly.pdbx_strand_id
1 'polypeptide(L)'
;MPTPLEDILHADASLVDLTKHSKYFYKFGKLIINIPLRESPEIQILLQQTFKDRFRKIFDLAQHLVSDFHGNPKLDKLELEILDRARKSQAALDAWLCYGASCITTADMVVNHKKRKLADIS
;
A
#
# COMPACT_ATOMS: atom_id res chain seq x y z
N MET A 1 5.92 20.10 23.98
CA MET A 1 5.52 21.19 23.07
C MET A 1 5.35 20.53 21.71
N PRO A 2 4.16 20.58 21.09
CA PRO A 2 4.01 19.98 19.77
C PRO A 2 4.98 20.64 18.80
N THR A 3 5.65 19.83 18.00
CA THR A 3 6.57 20.37 17.00
C THR A 3 5.77 20.95 15.83
N PRO A 4 6.28 21.97 15.10
CA PRO A 4 5.54 22.57 13.98
C PRO A 4 5.07 21.56 12.92
N LEU A 5 5.77 20.42 12.79
CA LEU A 5 5.39 19.35 11.89
C LEU A 5 4.17 18.54 12.40
N GLU A 6 4.04 18.34 13.71
CA GLU A 6 2.90 17.66 14.32
C GLU A 6 1.61 18.47 14.14
N ASP A 7 1.68 19.79 14.33
CA ASP A 7 0.52 20.68 14.12
C ASP A 7 0.06 20.67 12.65
N ILE A 8 1.00 20.64 11.70
CA ILE A 8 0.67 20.56 10.26
C ILE A 8 0.07 19.19 9.91
N LEU A 9 0.63 18.10 10.44
CA LEU A 9 0.10 16.75 10.23
C LEU A 9 -1.29 16.60 10.82
N HIS A 10 -1.55 17.23 11.97
CA HIS A 10 -2.86 17.24 12.61
C HIS A 10 -3.89 18.11 11.88
N ALA A 11 -3.44 19.19 11.20
CA ALA A 11 -4.32 20.06 10.42
C ALA A 11 -4.70 19.44 9.06
N ASP A 12 -3.72 19.02 8.26
CA ASP A 12 -3.95 18.27 7.02
C ASP A 12 -2.72 17.45 6.61
N ALA A 13 -2.76 16.16 6.96
CA ALA A 13 -1.73 15.20 6.59
C ALA A 13 -1.54 15.05 5.07
N SER A 14 -2.53 15.38 4.22
CA SER A 14 -2.47 15.17 2.77
C SER A 14 -1.60 16.18 2.02
N LEU A 15 -1.34 17.35 2.63
CA LEU A 15 -0.49 18.42 2.08
C LEU A 15 1.00 18.16 2.31
N VAL A 16 1.33 17.33 3.30
CA VAL A 16 2.71 17.01 3.67
C VAL A 16 3.35 16.08 2.65
N ASP A 17 4.52 16.49 2.16
CA ASP A 17 5.41 15.63 1.38
C ASP A 17 6.18 14.70 2.30
N LEU A 18 5.60 13.54 2.58
CA LEU A 18 6.23 12.54 3.45
C LEU A 18 7.57 12.07 2.86
N THR A 19 7.69 11.90 1.55
CA THR A 19 8.95 11.53 0.87
C THR A 19 10.11 12.46 1.17
N LYS A 20 9.84 13.77 1.25
CA LYS A 20 10.85 14.79 1.56
C LYS A 20 11.25 14.79 3.05
N HIS A 21 10.32 14.50 3.95
CA HIS A 21 10.54 14.55 5.40
C HIS A 21 11.03 13.21 5.97
N SER A 22 10.51 12.09 5.46
CA SER A 22 10.93 10.73 5.80
C SER A 22 10.44 9.73 4.76
N LYS A 23 11.38 9.06 4.08
CA LYS A 23 11.08 7.94 3.16
C LYS A 23 10.45 6.72 3.86
N TYR A 24 10.53 6.65 5.18
CA TYR A 24 10.08 5.53 6.00
C TYR A 24 9.33 6.02 7.25
N PHE A 25 8.44 7.02 7.08
CA PHE A 25 7.72 7.70 8.16
C PHE A 25 7.03 6.71 9.12
N TYR A 26 6.21 5.79 8.58
CA TYR A 26 5.46 4.83 9.40
C TYR A 26 6.37 3.77 10.04
N LYS A 27 7.40 3.32 9.32
CA LYS A 27 8.35 2.32 9.85
C LYS A 27 9.17 2.90 11.00
N PHE A 28 9.65 4.13 10.82
CA PHE A 28 10.38 4.86 11.85
C PHE A 28 9.52 5.14 13.08
N GLY A 29 8.29 5.63 12.88
CA GLY A 29 7.36 5.86 13.98
C GLY A 29 7.05 4.59 14.78
N LYS A 30 6.88 3.44 14.12
CA LYS A 30 6.72 2.14 14.80
C LYS A 30 7.93 1.74 15.64
N LEU A 31 9.15 2.06 15.20
CA LEU A 31 10.36 1.79 15.97
C LEU A 31 10.43 2.68 17.22
N ILE A 32 10.04 3.95 17.11
CA ILE A 32 10.00 4.88 18.24
C ILE A 32 8.98 4.44 19.30
N ILE A 33 7.79 4.00 18.89
CA ILE A 33 6.74 3.54 19.82
C ILE A 33 7.22 2.39 20.72
N ASN A 34 8.11 1.54 20.22
CA ASN A 34 8.68 0.42 20.99
C ASN A 34 9.71 0.86 22.04
N ILE A 35 10.14 2.13 22.02
CA ILE A 35 11.00 2.71 23.05
C ILE A 35 10.08 3.30 24.12
N PRO A 36 10.28 3.01 25.42
CA PRO A 36 9.45 3.54 26.50
C PRO A 36 9.73 5.04 26.72
N LEU A 37 9.25 5.85 25.81
CA LEU A 37 9.27 7.31 25.87
C LEU A 37 7.90 7.81 26.36
N ARG A 38 7.91 8.93 27.10
CA ARG A 38 6.69 9.56 27.60
C ARG A 38 5.68 9.90 26.51
N GLU A 39 6.18 10.18 25.30
CA GLU A 39 5.41 10.64 24.13
C GLU A 39 4.96 9.49 23.19
N SER A 40 5.23 8.23 23.58
CA SER A 40 4.87 7.04 22.79
C SER A 40 3.37 6.96 22.41
N PRO A 41 2.40 7.22 23.31
CA PRO A 41 0.98 7.13 22.95
C PRO A 41 0.54 8.25 21.99
N GLU A 42 1.08 9.46 22.13
CA GLU A 42 0.79 10.58 21.23
C GLU A 42 1.30 10.29 19.81
N ILE A 43 2.52 9.75 19.69
CA ILE A 43 3.10 9.33 18.40
C ILE A 43 2.25 8.23 17.75
N GLN A 44 1.76 7.28 18.54
CA GLN A 44 0.88 6.22 18.03
C GLN A 44 -0.42 6.78 17.45
N ILE A 45 -1.06 7.74 18.15
CA ILE A 45 -2.28 8.40 17.67
C ILE A 45 -1.98 9.19 16.40
N LEU A 46 -0.89 9.95 16.37
CA LEU A 46 -0.48 10.75 15.21
C LEU A 46 -0.28 9.89 13.96
N LEU A 47 0.44 8.77 14.07
CA LEU A 47 0.67 7.86 12.94
C LEU A 47 -0.63 7.27 12.40
N GLN A 48 -1.54 6.86 13.30
CA GLN A 48 -2.84 6.30 12.90
C GLN A 48 -3.71 7.32 12.20
N GLN A 49 -3.80 8.54 12.77
CA GLN A 49 -4.60 9.62 12.20
C GLN A 49 -4.07 10.03 10.83
N THR A 50 -2.75 10.27 10.74
CA THR A 50 -2.06 10.59 9.49
C THR A 50 -2.33 9.53 8.40
N PHE A 51 -2.30 8.25 8.76
CA PHE A 51 -2.62 7.18 7.81
C PHE A 51 -4.08 7.19 7.37
N LYS A 52 -5.03 7.37 8.30
CA LYS A 52 -6.47 7.42 7.98
C LYS A 52 -6.80 8.57 7.03
N ASP A 53 -6.27 9.76 7.31
CA ASP A 53 -6.55 10.96 6.52
C ASP A 53 -6.02 10.83 5.10
N ARG A 54 -4.85 10.19 4.95
CA ARG A 54 -4.20 9.97 3.65
C ARG A 54 -4.72 8.74 2.91
N PHE A 55 -5.39 7.81 3.59
CA PHE A 55 -5.90 6.57 2.99
C PHE A 55 -6.83 6.84 1.82
N ARG A 56 -7.73 7.83 1.94
CA ARG A 56 -8.66 8.20 0.87
C ARG A 56 -7.91 8.63 -0.39
N LYS A 57 -6.89 9.47 -0.23
CA LYS A 57 -6.02 9.91 -1.32
C LYS A 57 -5.31 8.73 -2.00
N ILE A 58 -4.74 7.81 -1.23
CA ILE A 58 -4.08 6.60 -1.77
C ILE A 58 -5.06 5.77 -2.60
N PHE A 59 -6.29 5.59 -2.09
CA PHE A 59 -7.32 4.83 -2.79
C PHE A 59 -7.77 5.51 -4.08
N ASP A 60 -8.00 6.83 -4.06
CA ASP A 60 -8.36 7.60 -5.24
C ASP A 60 -7.25 7.56 -6.31
N LEU A 61 -5.98 7.50 -5.90
CA LEU A 61 -4.82 7.31 -6.79
C LEU A 61 -4.70 5.90 -7.38
N ALA A 62 -5.31 4.90 -6.73
CA ALA A 62 -5.33 3.54 -7.23
C ALA A 62 -6.38 3.37 -8.34
N GLN A 63 -7.50 4.08 -8.23
CA GLN A 63 -8.61 4.00 -9.18
C GLN A 63 -8.41 4.87 -10.43
N HIS A 64 -7.73 6.02 -10.30
CA HIS A 64 -7.39 6.84 -11.46
C HIS A 64 -6.12 6.31 -12.14
N LEU A 65 -6.29 5.50 -13.18
CA LEU A 65 -5.24 5.05 -14.11
C LEU A 65 -4.67 6.18 -15.00
N VAL A 66 -5.07 7.44 -14.77
CA VAL A 66 -4.75 8.58 -15.65
C VAL A 66 -3.23 8.85 -15.63
N SER A 67 -2.60 8.27 -16.64
CA SER A 67 -1.34 8.50 -17.36
C SER A 67 -0.26 9.45 -16.86
N ASP A 68 -0.50 10.44 -16.01
CA ASP A 68 0.41 11.58 -15.88
C ASP A 68 0.91 11.84 -14.46
N PHE A 69 1.32 10.79 -13.74
CA PHE A 69 2.17 10.97 -12.56
C PHE A 69 3.63 11.24 -12.97
N HIS A 70 3.86 12.36 -13.65
CA HIS A 70 5.21 12.90 -13.89
C HIS A 70 5.88 13.43 -12.61
N GLY A 71 5.12 13.57 -11.51
CA GLY A 71 5.65 13.90 -10.19
C GLY A 71 5.80 12.66 -9.34
N ASN A 72 6.97 12.49 -8.70
CA ASN A 72 7.15 11.49 -7.65
C ASN A 72 6.01 11.66 -6.63
N PRO A 73 5.17 10.63 -6.41
CA PRO A 73 4.09 10.72 -5.45
C PRO A 73 4.67 11.09 -4.07
N LYS A 74 4.07 12.08 -3.42
CA LYS A 74 4.41 12.60 -2.08
C LYS A 74 4.10 11.60 -0.97
N LEU A 75 4.41 10.33 -1.20
CA LEU A 75 3.97 9.16 -0.45
C LEU A 75 5.15 8.48 0.22
N ASP A 76 4.94 7.99 1.44
CA ASP A 76 5.89 7.13 2.12
C ASP A 76 6.05 5.77 1.41
N LYS A 77 7.14 5.04 1.69
CA LYS A 77 7.36 3.69 1.15
C LYS A 77 6.21 2.73 1.44
N LEU A 78 5.62 2.77 2.64
CA LEU A 78 4.47 1.92 2.96
C LEU A 78 3.26 2.26 2.09
N GLU A 79 2.99 3.56 1.89
CA GLU A 79 1.88 4.03 1.05
C GLU A 79 2.08 3.63 -0.41
N LEU A 80 3.33 3.67 -0.92
CA LEU A 80 3.67 3.22 -2.27
C LEU A 80 3.43 1.72 -2.46
N GLU A 81 3.81 0.89 -1.49
CA GLU A 81 3.55 -0.56 -1.53
C GLU A 81 2.06 -0.89 -1.47
N ILE A 82 1.26 -0.09 -0.76
CA ILE A 82 -0.20 -0.22 -0.73
C ILE A 82 -0.78 0.19 -2.09
N LEU A 83 -0.32 1.31 -2.64
CA LEU A 83 -0.77 1.81 -3.94
C LEU A 83 -0.48 0.82 -5.08
N ASP A 84 0.72 0.24 -5.13
CA ASP A 84 1.08 -0.78 -6.12
C ASP A 84 0.18 -2.02 -6.02
N ARG A 85 -0.07 -2.51 -4.80
CA ARG A 85 -0.99 -3.63 -4.57
C ARG A 85 -2.43 -3.28 -4.97
N ALA A 86 -2.91 -2.09 -4.61
CA ALA A 86 -4.24 -1.62 -4.94
C ALA A 86 -4.45 -1.53 -6.46
N ARG A 87 -3.45 -1.02 -7.20
CA ARG A 87 -3.48 -0.97 -8.67
C ARG A 87 -3.52 -2.36 -9.29
N LYS A 88 -2.71 -3.29 -8.79
CA LYS A 88 -2.74 -4.70 -9.25
C LYS A 88 -4.10 -5.34 -9.01
N SER A 89 -4.70 -5.13 -7.85
CA SER A 89 -6.04 -5.65 -7.56
C SER A 89 -7.12 -4.99 -8.43
N GLN A 90 -7.01 -3.69 -8.70
CA GLN A 90 -7.95 -2.98 -9.58
C GLN A 90 -7.85 -3.50 -11.01
N ALA A 91 -6.63 -3.64 -11.54
CA ALA A 91 -6.42 -4.20 -12.88
C ALA A 91 -6.92 -5.65 -13.00
N ALA A 92 -6.75 -6.47 -11.95
CA ALA A 92 -7.30 -7.82 -11.92
C ALA A 92 -8.83 -7.83 -11.90
N LEU A 93 -9.45 -6.89 -11.16
CA LEU A 93 -10.90 -6.71 -11.13
C LEU A 93 -11.42 -6.25 -12.49
N ASP A 94 -10.78 -5.26 -13.12
CA ASP A 94 -11.15 -4.74 -14.44
C ASP A 94 -11.05 -5.85 -15.50
N ALA A 95 -9.97 -6.65 -15.47
CA ALA A 95 -9.82 -7.81 -16.35
C ALA A 95 -10.94 -8.84 -16.13
N TRP A 96 -11.29 -9.13 -14.87
CA TRP A 96 -12.39 -10.03 -14.55
C TRP A 96 -13.75 -9.49 -15.02
N LEU A 97 -13.99 -8.18 -14.91
CA LEU A 97 -15.22 -7.54 -15.39
C LEU A 97 -15.31 -7.52 -16.92
N CYS A 98 -14.22 -7.23 -17.62
CA CYS A 98 -14.19 -7.14 -19.08
C CYS A 98 -14.27 -8.50 -19.78
N TYR A 99 -13.57 -9.52 -19.26
CA TYR A 99 -13.46 -10.82 -19.91
C TYR A 99 -14.28 -11.92 -19.21
N GLY A 100 -14.96 -11.59 -18.10
CA GLY A 100 -15.49 -12.58 -17.17
C GLY A 100 -14.36 -13.38 -16.49
N ALA A 101 -14.74 -14.37 -15.67
CA ALA A 101 -13.84 -15.46 -15.28
C ALA A 101 -13.56 -16.33 -16.52
N SER A 102 -12.77 -15.80 -17.46
CA SER A 102 -12.48 -16.43 -18.73
C SER A 102 -11.68 -17.70 -18.48
N CYS A 103 -12.39 -18.83 -18.59
CA CYS A 103 -11.93 -20.21 -18.51
C CYS A 103 -11.24 -20.60 -17.19
N ILE A 104 -11.87 -21.52 -16.44
CA ILE A 104 -11.22 -22.23 -15.33
C ILE A 104 -9.95 -22.88 -15.90
N THR A 105 -8.80 -22.25 -15.61
CA THR A 105 -7.51 -22.75 -16.08
C THR A 105 -7.12 -23.88 -15.15
N THR A 106 -6.66 -24.99 -15.72
CA THR A 106 -6.30 -26.18 -14.93
C THR A 106 -5.16 -25.82 -13.98
N ALA A 107 -5.41 -25.90 -12.66
CA ALA A 107 -4.41 -25.55 -11.65
C ALA A 107 -3.10 -26.33 -11.87
N ASP A 108 -1.96 -25.69 -11.57
CA ASP A 108 -0.62 -26.28 -11.79
C ASP A 108 -0.46 -27.65 -11.10
N MET A 109 -1.17 -27.86 -9.99
CA MET A 109 -1.23 -29.14 -9.30
C MET A 109 -1.76 -30.28 -10.19
N VAL A 110 -2.80 -30.01 -10.99
CA VAL A 110 -3.41 -30.99 -11.91
C VAL A 110 -2.55 -31.20 -13.15
N VAL A 111 -1.92 -30.13 -13.67
CA VAL A 111 -0.94 -30.22 -14.78
C VAL A 111 0.26 -31.09 -14.36
N ASN A 112 0.79 -30.86 -13.15
CA ASN A 112 1.93 -31.63 -12.63
C ASN A 112 1.55 -33.07 -12.26
N HIS A 113 0.31 -33.32 -11.82
CA HIS A 113 -0.17 -34.68 -11.59
C HIS A 113 -0.22 -35.51 -12.89
N LYS A 114 -0.64 -34.92 -14.02
CA LYS A 114 -0.61 -35.60 -15.34
C LYS A 114 0.82 -35.95 -15.79
N LYS A 115 1.80 -35.09 -15.48
CA LYS A 115 3.22 -35.34 -15.80
C LYS A 115 3.83 -36.50 -15.00
N ARG A 116 3.44 -36.67 -13.74
CA ARG A 116 3.91 -37.80 -12.90
C ARG A 116 3.38 -39.15 -13.38
N LYS A 117 2.12 -39.22 -13.80
CA LYS A 117 1.52 -40.44 -14.39
C LYS A 117 2.22 -40.87 -15.68
N LEU A 118 2.76 -39.95 -16.47
CA LEU A 118 3.53 -40.23 -17.69
C LEU A 118 4.93 -40.79 -17.39
N ALA A 119 5.53 -40.43 -16.26
CA ALA A 119 6.84 -40.94 -15.85
C ALA A 119 6.79 -42.38 -15.29
N ASP A 120 5.65 -42.80 -14.74
CA ASP A 120 5.42 -44.17 -14.23
C ASP A 120 5.10 -45.20 -15.35
N ILE A 121 4.97 -44.76 -16.60
CA ILE A 121 4.63 -45.62 -17.76
C ILE A 121 5.85 -45.79 -18.70
N SER A 122 7.05 -45.32 -18.31
CA SER A 122 8.30 -45.48 -19.07
C SER A 122 9.19 -46.57 -18.50
#